data_AF-A0A6P6NU05-F1
#
_entry.id   AF-A0A6P6NU05-F1
#
_cell.length_a   1.000
_cell.length_b   1.000
_cell.length_c   1.000
_cell.angle_alpha   90.00
_cell.angle_beta   90.00
_cell.angle_gamma   90.00
#
_symmetry.space_group_name_H-M   'P 1'
#
loop_
_entity.id
_entity.type
_entity.pdbx_description
1 polymer ?
#
loop_
_entity_poly.entity_id
_entity_poly.type
_entity_poly.pdbx_seq_one_letter_code
_entity_poly.pdbx_strand_id
1 'polypeptide(L)'
;MSESYTELLFFLQYSKDVSRKFEGMKVDLRGIILLESEGKQNLISFTETGINEIDFAAYLEEVNKGVTRINLVDFASQLDAQADQLPKGTLQTSLKGHANTIRQIHIQQVIPLEQSMKYVKARSTLNQSIRFLERTSSDLTVRVRDVLAAIDATQFLISHNATFVVNQETEKYKQTIIGYFKQYIDWIRTSLALDVATCKPLSNIVDTAEILGCSFLLDSMNTFWFGLGCSTLFLLPSIILSVKLAKFYRRMDTEDVYDDDIGNWN
;
A
#
# COMPACT_ATOMS: atom_id res chain seq x y z
N MET A 1 8.69 28.16 -31.58
CA MET A 1 8.82 28.95 -30.32
C MET A 1 7.51 29.02 -29.54
N SER A 2 6.36 29.31 -30.18
CA SER A 2 5.04 29.35 -29.51
C SER A 2 4.64 28.05 -28.78
N GLU A 3 4.84 26.88 -29.40
CA GLU A 3 4.48 25.58 -28.79
C GLU A 3 5.21 25.32 -27.45
N SER A 4 6.50 25.66 -27.37
CA SER A 4 7.30 25.45 -26.15
C SER A 4 6.86 26.35 -24.99
N TYR A 5 6.38 27.57 -25.28
CA TYR A 5 5.78 28.44 -24.26
C TYR A 5 4.42 27.91 -23.77
N THR A 6 3.62 27.33 -24.66
CA THR A 6 2.34 26.71 -24.31
C THR A 6 2.54 25.48 -23.40
N GLU A 7 3.54 24.65 -23.69
CA GLU A 7 3.89 23.52 -22.81
C GLU A 7 4.34 24.00 -21.42
N LEU A 8 5.19 25.02 -21.35
CA LEU A 8 5.64 25.62 -20.08
C LEU A 8 4.47 26.10 -19.21
N LEU A 9 3.49 26.77 -19.82
CA LEU A 9 2.27 27.21 -19.14
C LEU A 9 1.41 26.04 -18.69
N PHE A 10 1.30 24.99 -19.51
CA PHE A 10 0.56 23.78 -19.16
C PHE A 10 1.15 23.08 -17.94
N PHE A 11 2.47 22.84 -17.89
CA PHE A 11 3.11 22.17 -16.76
C PHE A 11 3.07 23.00 -15.47
N LEU A 12 3.18 24.33 -15.56
CA LEU A 12 3.01 25.23 -14.43
C LEU A 12 1.59 25.16 -13.86
N GLN A 13 0.58 25.19 -14.72
CA GLN A 13 -0.82 25.06 -14.31
C GLN A 13 -1.09 23.68 -13.70
N TYR A 14 -0.58 22.61 -14.33
CA TYR A 14 -0.73 21.25 -13.84
C TYR A 14 -0.09 21.05 -12.46
N SER A 15 1.09 21.62 -12.20
CA SER A 15 1.73 21.54 -10.88
C SER A 15 0.89 22.19 -9.76
N LYS A 16 0.20 23.30 -10.08
CA LYS A 16 -0.74 23.95 -9.15
C LYS A 16 -1.97 23.11 -8.93
N ASP A 17 -2.53 22.51 -9.98
CA ASP A 17 -3.69 21.64 -9.89
C ASP A 17 -3.40 20.38 -9.07
N VAL A 18 -2.21 19.79 -9.23
CA VAL A 18 -1.72 18.70 -8.38
C VAL A 18 -1.64 19.15 -6.92
N SER A 19 -0.99 20.28 -6.62
CA SER A 19 -0.90 20.78 -5.24
C SER A 19 -2.28 20.93 -4.61
N ARG A 20 -3.23 21.54 -5.34
CA ARG A 20 -4.60 21.77 -4.87
C ARG A 20 -5.35 20.46 -4.60
N LYS A 21 -5.18 19.44 -5.44
CA LYS A 21 -5.79 18.11 -5.22
C LYS A 21 -5.28 17.43 -3.95
N PHE A 22 -3.99 17.56 -3.66
CA PHE A 22 -3.39 16.96 -2.46
C PHE A 22 -3.62 17.77 -1.18
N GLU A 23 -3.83 19.10 -1.26
CA GLU A 23 -4.19 19.92 -0.09
C GLU A 23 -5.50 19.48 0.58
N GLY A 24 -6.44 18.94 -0.21
CA GLY A 24 -7.70 18.37 0.31
C GLY A 24 -7.56 16.96 0.88
N MET A 25 -6.44 16.26 0.65
CA MET A 25 -6.20 14.91 1.14
C MET A 25 -5.59 14.95 2.55
N LYS A 26 -6.40 15.33 3.54
CA LYS A 26 -6.09 15.11 4.96
C LYS A 26 -6.83 13.88 5.42
N VAL A 27 -6.10 12.81 5.67
CA VAL A 27 -6.66 11.58 6.22
C VAL A 27 -6.80 11.77 7.72
N ASP A 28 -7.98 11.46 8.26
CA ASP A 28 -8.25 11.45 9.69
C ASP A 28 -8.80 10.08 10.09
N LEU A 29 -7.97 9.28 10.76
CA LEU A 29 -8.35 7.94 11.21
C LEU A 29 -8.94 7.94 12.63
N ARG A 30 -9.12 9.10 13.27
CA ARG A 30 -9.75 9.20 14.60
C ARG A 30 -11.21 8.73 14.61
N GLY A 31 -11.87 8.70 13.45
CA GLY A 31 -13.22 8.15 13.30
C GLY A 31 -13.28 6.62 13.36
N ILE A 32 -12.15 5.91 13.28
CA ILE A 32 -12.11 4.46 13.45
C ILE A 32 -12.14 4.16 14.95
N ILE A 33 -13.25 3.61 15.44
CA ILE A 33 -13.42 3.17 16.83
C ILE A 33 -13.36 1.65 16.85
N LEU A 34 -12.35 1.06 17.50
CA LEU A 34 -12.19 -0.39 17.57
C LEU A 34 -13.18 -1.04 18.53
N LEU A 35 -13.41 -0.41 19.68
CA LEU A 35 -14.38 -0.83 20.67
C LEU A 35 -14.96 0.42 21.34
N GLU A 36 -16.28 0.56 21.26
CA GLU A 36 -17.00 1.65 21.89
C GLU A 36 -16.92 1.58 23.42
N SER A 37 -17.16 2.72 24.07
CA SER A 37 -17.15 2.82 25.53
C SER A 37 -18.14 1.85 26.18
N GLU A 38 -19.29 1.62 25.56
CA GLU A 38 -20.28 0.62 26.03
C GLU A 38 -19.70 -0.80 25.98
N GLY A 39 -19.06 -1.18 24.87
CA GLY A 39 -18.39 -2.48 24.75
C GLY A 39 -17.28 -2.67 25.78
N LYS A 40 -16.48 -1.62 26.05
CA LYS A 40 -15.47 -1.64 27.12
C LYS A 40 -16.09 -1.83 28.49
N GLN A 41 -17.15 -1.09 28.78
CA GLN A 41 -17.85 -1.19 30.06
C GLN A 41 -18.49 -2.57 30.25
N ASN A 42 -19.02 -3.17 29.18
CA ASN A 42 -19.56 -4.53 29.22
C ASN A 42 -18.49 -5.58 29.54
N LEU A 43 -17.28 -5.42 29.01
CA LEU A 43 -16.16 -6.30 29.37
C LEU A 43 -15.77 -6.14 30.85
N ILE A 44 -15.71 -4.89 31.34
CA ILE A 44 -15.40 -4.61 32.75
C ILE A 44 -16.50 -5.19 33.65
N SER A 45 -17.76 -4.92 33.36
CA SER A 45 -18.90 -5.41 34.16
C SER A 45 -18.97 -6.93 34.16
N PHE A 46 -18.56 -7.60 33.08
CA PHE A 46 -18.45 -9.06 33.04
C PHE A 46 -17.47 -9.59 34.10
N THR A 47 -16.36 -8.88 34.36
CA THR A 47 -15.42 -9.24 35.43
C THR A 47 -15.97 -8.99 36.84
N GLU A 48 -17.03 -8.18 36.96
CA GLU A 48 -17.69 -7.81 38.22
C GLU A 48 -18.95 -8.64 38.50
N THR A 49 -19.24 -9.66 37.68
CA THR A 49 -20.41 -10.54 37.84
C THR A 49 -20.36 -11.45 39.08
N GLY A 50 -19.27 -11.43 39.85
CA GLY A 50 -19.06 -12.31 41.01
C GLY A 50 -18.66 -13.75 40.64
N ILE A 51 -18.36 -14.03 39.37
CA ILE A 51 -17.97 -15.38 38.93
C ILE A 51 -16.66 -15.88 39.57
N ASN A 52 -15.82 -14.93 40.00
CA ASN A 52 -14.58 -15.18 40.73
C ASN A 52 -14.80 -15.46 42.22
N GLU A 53 -15.98 -15.14 42.75
CA GLU A 53 -16.34 -15.29 44.17
C GLU A 53 -17.05 -16.62 44.45
N ILE A 54 -17.32 -17.42 43.41
CA ILE A 54 -17.95 -18.73 43.54
C ILE A 54 -17.00 -19.67 44.30
N ASP A 55 -17.51 -20.28 45.37
CA ASP A 55 -16.80 -21.33 46.09
C ASP A 55 -16.85 -22.66 45.31
N PHE A 56 -16.00 -22.77 44.29
CA PHE A 56 -15.89 -23.97 43.46
C PHE A 56 -15.55 -25.21 44.28
N ALA A 57 -14.83 -25.07 45.40
CA ALA A 57 -14.48 -26.17 46.28
C ALA A 57 -15.73 -26.78 46.93
N ALA A 58 -16.64 -25.95 47.46
CA ALA A 58 -17.90 -26.41 48.03
C ALA A 58 -18.77 -27.16 46.99
N TYR A 59 -18.84 -26.65 45.76
CA TYR A 59 -19.58 -27.34 44.68
C TYR A 59 -18.93 -28.68 44.31
N LEU A 60 -17.59 -28.74 44.22
CA LEU A 60 -16.89 -30.00 43.96
C LEU A 60 -17.07 -31.00 45.09
N GLU A 61 -17.10 -30.55 46.35
CA GLU A 61 -17.40 -31.41 47.49
C GLU A 61 -18.80 -32.01 47.38
N GLU A 62 -19.81 -31.19 47.10
CA GLU A 62 -21.21 -31.64 46.95
C GLU A 62 -21.36 -32.66 45.81
N VAL A 63 -20.71 -32.42 44.66
CA VAL A 63 -20.72 -33.36 43.52
C VAL A 63 -20.06 -34.69 43.84
N ASN A 64 -19.10 -34.70 44.75
CA ASN A 64 -18.39 -35.90 45.16
C ASN A 64 -19.14 -36.71 46.23
N LYS A 65 -20.15 -36.14 46.90
CA LYS A 65 -20.98 -36.86 47.88
C LYS A 65 -21.68 -38.07 47.24
N GLY A 66 -21.87 -39.10 48.06
CA GLY A 66 -22.58 -40.32 47.66
C GLY A 66 -24.08 -40.08 47.53
N VAL A 67 -24.80 -41.09 47.03
CA VAL A 67 -26.26 -41.03 46.86
C VAL A 67 -26.98 -40.91 48.21
N THR A 68 -26.41 -41.50 49.26
CA THR A 68 -26.93 -41.44 50.63
C THR A 68 -25.98 -40.69 51.54
N ARG A 69 -26.54 -39.98 52.54
CA ARG A 69 -25.75 -39.27 53.56
C ARG A 69 -24.95 -40.20 54.48
N ILE A 70 -25.44 -41.42 54.67
CA ILE A 70 -24.83 -42.46 55.50
C ILE A 70 -24.66 -43.73 54.68
N ASN A 71 -23.71 -44.57 55.09
CA ASN A 71 -23.62 -45.93 54.57
C ASN A 71 -24.77 -46.77 55.13
N LEU A 72 -25.75 -47.10 54.27
CA LEU A 72 -26.93 -47.87 54.65
C LEU A 72 -26.58 -49.28 55.16
N VAL A 73 -25.50 -49.89 54.65
CA VAL A 73 -25.06 -51.23 55.06
C VAL A 73 -24.47 -51.20 56.46
N ASP A 74 -23.63 -50.20 56.76
CA ASP A 74 -23.05 -50.00 58.09
C ASP A 74 -24.15 -49.67 59.10
N PHE A 75 -25.09 -48.80 58.71
CA PHE A 75 -26.22 -48.42 59.57
C PHE A 75 -27.14 -49.62 59.87
N ALA A 76 -27.45 -50.45 58.87
CA ALA A 76 -28.21 -51.68 59.08
C ALA A 76 -27.47 -52.67 60.01
N SER A 77 -26.14 -52.76 59.90
CA SER A 77 -25.32 -53.64 60.74
C SER A 77 -25.24 -53.15 62.19
N GLN A 78 -25.18 -51.83 62.40
CA GLN A 78 -25.29 -51.24 63.74
C GLN A 78 -26.68 -51.47 64.35
N LEU A 79 -27.74 -51.38 63.55
CA LEU A 79 -29.10 -51.64 63.99
C LEU A 79 -29.29 -53.10 64.43
N ASP A 80 -28.70 -54.06 63.70
CA ASP A 80 -28.68 -55.47 64.08
C ASP A 80 -27.90 -55.69 65.38
N ALA A 81 -26.72 -55.07 65.53
CA ALA A 81 -25.91 -55.17 66.74
C ALA A 81 -26.64 -54.64 67.99
N GLN A 82 -27.41 -53.55 67.84
CA GLN A 82 -28.28 -53.05 68.89
C GLN A 82 -29.46 -54.00 69.15
N ALA A 83 -30.06 -54.58 68.12
CA ALA A 83 -31.14 -55.55 68.26
C ALA A 83 -30.70 -56.84 68.98
N ASP A 84 -29.45 -57.29 68.78
CA ASP A 84 -28.89 -58.47 69.44
C ASP A 84 -28.70 -58.30 70.96
N GLN A 85 -28.58 -57.05 71.43
CA GLN A 85 -28.49 -56.73 72.86
C GLN A 85 -29.86 -56.71 73.55
N LEU A 86 -30.96 -56.72 72.78
CA LEU A 86 -32.31 -56.68 73.33
C LEU A 86 -32.81 -58.09 73.70
N PRO A 87 -33.67 -58.21 74.73
CA PRO A 87 -34.35 -59.46 75.02
C PRO A 87 -35.22 -59.89 73.84
N LYS A 88 -35.32 -61.20 73.63
CA LYS A 88 -36.10 -61.78 72.54
C LYS A 88 -37.55 -61.33 72.65
N GLY A 89 -38.05 -60.70 71.58
CA GLY A 89 -39.39 -60.13 71.56
C GLY A 89 -39.70 -59.39 70.26
N THR A 90 -40.89 -58.78 70.21
CA THR A 90 -41.39 -58.07 69.02
C THR A 90 -40.50 -56.91 68.59
N LEU A 91 -39.90 -56.18 69.54
CA LEU A 91 -39.01 -55.06 69.25
C LEU A 91 -37.71 -55.51 68.58
N GLN A 92 -37.06 -56.56 69.09
CA GLN A 92 -35.85 -57.14 68.47
C GLN A 92 -36.14 -57.59 67.03
N THR A 93 -37.23 -58.34 66.83
CA THR A 93 -37.61 -58.82 65.49
C THR A 93 -37.94 -57.68 64.54
N SER A 94 -38.62 -56.63 65.04
CA SER A 94 -38.93 -55.43 64.26
C SER A 94 -37.65 -54.69 63.83
N LEU A 95 -36.69 -54.46 64.73
CA LEU A 95 -35.42 -53.82 64.41
C LEU A 95 -34.64 -54.60 63.35
N LYS A 96 -34.52 -55.93 63.50
CA LYS A 96 -33.90 -56.79 62.48
C LYS A 96 -34.65 -56.73 61.14
N GLY A 97 -35.98 -56.65 61.18
CA GLY A 97 -36.81 -56.41 60.00
C GLY A 97 -36.46 -55.10 59.29
N HIS A 98 -36.33 -54.00 60.04
CA HIS A 98 -35.94 -52.69 59.47
C HIS A 98 -34.50 -52.70 58.94
N ALA A 99 -33.55 -53.35 59.62
CA ALA A 99 -32.19 -53.52 59.12
C ALA A 99 -32.19 -54.24 57.76
N ASN A 100 -32.99 -55.30 57.62
CA ASN A 100 -33.14 -56.00 56.35
C ASN A 100 -33.78 -55.11 55.26
N THR A 101 -34.83 -54.35 55.60
CA THR A 101 -35.43 -53.38 54.67
C THR A 101 -34.41 -52.34 54.19
N ILE A 102 -33.56 -51.82 55.08
CA ILE A 102 -32.49 -50.86 54.72
C ILE A 102 -31.50 -51.50 53.75
N ARG A 103 -31.09 -52.76 53.96
CA ARG A 103 -30.24 -53.49 53.01
C ARG A 103 -30.92 -53.69 51.65
N GLN A 104 -32.22 -53.98 51.64
CA GLN A 104 -32.98 -54.07 50.39
C GLN A 104 -33.03 -52.74 49.65
N ILE A 105 -33.23 -51.62 50.34
CA ILE A 105 -33.17 -50.28 49.73
C ILE A 105 -31.78 -50.02 49.12
N HIS A 106 -30.71 -50.36 49.83
CA HIS A 106 -29.36 -50.20 49.30
C HIS A 106 -29.15 -50.99 47.99
N ILE A 107 -29.54 -52.27 47.97
CA ILE A 107 -29.37 -53.15 46.81
C ILE A 107 -30.29 -52.74 45.65
N GLN A 108 -31.55 -52.42 45.93
CA GLN A 108 -32.56 -52.20 44.89
C GLN A 108 -32.60 -50.76 44.37
N GLN A 109 -32.13 -49.78 45.15
CA GLN A 109 -32.23 -48.36 44.79
C GLN A 109 -30.86 -47.69 44.70
N VAL A 110 -30.03 -47.81 45.74
CA VAL A 110 -28.75 -47.06 45.80
C VAL A 110 -27.75 -47.57 44.77
N ILE A 111 -27.49 -48.88 44.74
CA ILE A 111 -26.52 -49.47 43.79
C ILE A 111 -26.92 -49.17 42.33
N PRO A 112 -28.19 -49.38 41.89
CA PRO A 112 -28.59 -49.04 40.53
C PRO A 112 -28.46 -47.55 40.23
N LEU A 113 -28.71 -46.66 41.20
CA LEU A 113 -28.56 -45.23 41.00
C LEU A 113 -27.08 -44.85 40.80
N GLU A 114 -26.20 -45.36 41.67
CA GLU A 114 -24.74 -45.15 41.60
C GLU A 114 -24.13 -45.68 40.30
N GLN A 115 -24.62 -46.81 39.82
CA GLN A 115 -24.15 -47.45 38.58
C GLN A 115 -24.89 -46.96 37.34
N SER A 116 -25.98 -46.21 37.49
CA SER A 116 -26.73 -45.72 36.35
C SER A 116 -25.84 -44.81 35.52
N MET A 117 -25.67 -45.14 34.24
CA MET A 117 -24.85 -44.36 33.32
C MET A 117 -25.26 -42.89 33.32
N LYS A 118 -26.56 -42.60 33.49
CA LYS A 118 -27.09 -41.25 33.58
C LYS A 118 -26.53 -40.48 34.79
N TYR A 119 -26.51 -41.09 35.98
CA TYR A 119 -25.97 -40.48 37.19
C TYR A 119 -24.45 -40.28 37.10
N VAL A 120 -23.70 -41.33 36.73
CA VAL A 120 -22.24 -41.28 36.59
C VAL A 120 -21.82 -40.24 35.54
N LYS A 121 -22.50 -40.21 34.39
CA LYS A 121 -22.26 -39.21 33.34
C LYS A 121 -22.59 -37.81 33.83
N ALA A 122 -23.75 -37.59 34.45
CA ALA A 122 -24.11 -36.28 34.97
C ALA A 122 -23.08 -35.77 35.99
N ARG A 123 -22.65 -36.64 36.92
CA ARG A 123 -21.66 -36.30 37.96
C ARG A 123 -20.29 -35.98 37.36
N SER A 124 -19.80 -36.80 36.43
CA SER A 124 -18.53 -36.56 35.74
C SER A 124 -18.56 -35.29 34.88
N THR A 125 -19.63 -35.07 34.11
CA THR A 125 -19.83 -33.86 33.31
C THR A 125 -19.87 -32.62 34.20
N LEU A 126 -20.61 -32.67 35.32
CA LEU A 126 -20.71 -31.53 36.24
C LEU A 126 -19.35 -31.20 36.88
N ASN A 127 -18.61 -32.20 37.35
CA ASN A 127 -17.25 -32.02 37.88
C ASN A 127 -16.31 -31.39 36.84
N GLN A 128 -16.34 -31.85 35.59
CA GLN A 128 -15.56 -31.26 34.51
C GLN A 128 -15.95 -29.81 34.23
N SER A 129 -17.24 -29.52 34.14
CA SER A 129 -17.75 -28.16 33.90
C SER A 129 -17.37 -27.20 35.02
N ILE A 130 -17.46 -27.63 36.30
CA ILE A 130 -17.06 -26.82 37.46
C ILE A 130 -15.58 -26.49 37.38
N ARG A 131 -14.71 -27.48 37.13
CA ARG A 131 -13.25 -27.25 36.99
C ARG A 131 -12.88 -26.40 35.78
N PHE A 132 -13.63 -26.51 34.70
CA PHE A 132 -13.43 -25.65 33.53
C PHE A 132 -13.81 -24.20 33.85
N LEU A 133 -14.94 -24.02 34.53
CA LEU A 133 -15.41 -22.72 34.96
C LEU A 133 -14.45 -22.07 35.96
N GLU A 134 -13.95 -22.83 36.94
CA GLU A 134 -12.94 -22.38 37.92
C GLU A 134 -11.70 -21.80 37.23
N ARG A 135 -11.11 -22.54 36.29
CA ARG A 135 -9.93 -22.07 35.53
C ARG A 135 -10.24 -20.83 34.71
N THR A 136 -11.37 -20.85 33.98
CA THR A 136 -11.76 -19.75 33.09
C THR A 136 -12.07 -18.48 33.88
N SER A 137 -12.77 -18.62 35.01
CA SER A 137 -13.09 -17.55 35.96
C SER A 137 -11.80 -16.92 36.51
N SER A 138 -10.85 -17.73 36.99
CA SER A 138 -9.59 -17.23 37.56
C SER A 138 -8.73 -16.39 36.59
N ASP A 139 -8.79 -16.69 35.28
CA ASP A 139 -8.02 -15.98 34.25
C ASP A 139 -8.80 -14.80 33.64
N LEU A 140 -10.13 -14.75 33.84
CA LEU A 140 -11.03 -13.82 33.15
C LEU A 140 -10.63 -12.36 33.33
N THR A 141 -10.38 -11.94 34.58
CA THR A 141 -10.04 -10.55 34.90
C THR A 141 -8.72 -10.11 34.26
N VAL A 142 -7.74 -11.02 34.16
CA VAL A 142 -6.46 -10.75 33.51
C VAL A 142 -6.65 -10.64 32.00
N ARG A 143 -7.37 -11.59 31.39
CA ARG A 143 -7.65 -11.59 29.96
C ARG A 143 -8.41 -10.37 29.50
N VAL A 144 -9.46 -9.97 30.22
CA VAL A 144 -10.24 -8.77 29.89
C VAL A 144 -9.36 -7.53 29.94
N ARG A 145 -8.52 -7.40 30.96
CA ARG A 145 -7.57 -6.28 31.08
C ARG A 145 -6.59 -6.23 29.92
N ASP A 146 -6.01 -7.36 29.55
CA ASP A 146 -5.06 -7.46 28.44
C ASP A 146 -5.71 -7.09 27.10
N VAL A 147 -6.94 -7.56 26.88
CA VAL A 147 -7.72 -7.21 25.67
C VAL A 147 -8.01 -5.71 25.64
N LEU A 148 -8.47 -5.12 26.75
CA LEU A 148 -8.72 -3.67 26.83
C LEU A 148 -7.45 -2.85 26.58
N ALA A 149 -6.33 -3.25 27.18
CA ALA A 149 -5.04 -2.60 26.98
C ALA A 149 -4.55 -2.69 25.52
N ALA A 150 -4.71 -3.86 24.88
CA ALA A 150 -4.37 -4.05 23.48
C ALA A 150 -5.25 -3.20 22.55
N ILE A 151 -6.54 -3.10 22.86
CA ILE A 151 -7.49 -2.24 22.14
C ILE A 151 -7.07 -0.77 22.28
N ASP A 152 -6.76 -0.30 23.49
CA ASP A 152 -6.34 1.09 23.71
C ASP A 152 -5.03 1.43 23.01
N ALA A 153 -4.04 0.53 23.07
CA ALA A 153 -2.78 0.69 22.34
C ALA A 153 -3.01 0.75 20.82
N THR A 154 -3.85 -0.14 20.29
CA THR A 154 -4.16 -0.17 18.85
C THR A 154 -4.95 1.07 18.42
N GLN A 155 -5.90 1.51 19.25
CA GLN A 155 -6.68 2.73 19.03
C GLN A 155 -5.76 3.95 18.98
N PHE A 156 -4.77 4.04 19.87
CA PHE A 156 -3.77 5.10 19.87
C PHE A 156 -2.91 5.07 18.59
N LEU A 157 -2.42 3.90 18.19
CA LEU A 157 -1.63 3.73 16.97
C LEU A 157 -2.39 4.16 15.71
N ILE A 158 -3.67 3.79 15.59
CA ILE A 158 -4.51 4.15 14.44
C ILE A 158 -4.82 5.65 14.45
N SER A 159 -5.35 6.16 15.57
CA SER A 159 -5.85 7.53 15.65
C SER A 159 -4.74 8.58 15.54
N HIS A 160 -3.57 8.34 16.14
CA HIS A 160 -2.48 9.32 16.20
C HIS A 160 -1.38 8.97 15.19
N ASN A 161 -0.74 7.80 15.33
CA ASN A 161 0.46 7.48 14.57
C ASN A 161 0.17 7.24 13.09
N ALA A 162 -0.83 6.43 12.76
CA ALA A 162 -1.16 6.14 11.37
C ALA A 162 -1.71 7.39 10.66
N THR A 163 -2.59 8.17 11.31
CA THR A 163 -3.04 9.48 10.80
C THR A 163 -1.86 10.39 10.50
N PHE A 164 -0.89 10.50 11.42
CA PHE A 164 0.31 11.32 11.21
C PHE A 164 1.16 10.82 10.04
N VAL A 165 1.48 9.53 10.02
CA VAL A 165 2.33 8.90 8.99
C VAL A 165 1.69 9.01 7.60
N VAL A 166 0.39 8.75 7.46
CA VAL A 166 -0.31 8.84 6.17
C VAL A 166 -0.29 10.27 5.65
N ASN A 167 -0.55 11.26 6.51
CA ASN A 167 -0.49 12.66 6.10
C ASN A 167 0.94 13.09 5.73
N GLN A 168 1.94 12.62 6.46
CA GLN A 168 3.36 12.91 6.17
C GLN A 168 3.81 12.29 4.84
N GLU A 169 3.48 11.01 4.59
CA GLU A 169 3.80 10.33 3.34
C GLU A 169 3.02 10.89 2.15
N THR A 170 1.77 11.33 2.36
CA THR A 170 0.99 12.03 1.33
C THR A 170 1.65 13.35 0.95
N GLU A 171 2.14 14.13 1.92
CA GLU A 171 2.86 15.37 1.64
C GLU A 171 4.18 15.11 0.89
N LYS A 172 4.94 14.08 1.32
CA LYS A 172 6.18 13.68 0.65
C LYS A 172 5.94 13.22 -0.79
N TYR A 173 4.88 12.45 -1.02
CA TYR A 173 4.46 12.02 -2.35
C TYR A 173 4.06 13.21 -3.23
N LYS A 174 3.28 14.16 -2.69
CA LYS A 174 2.93 15.42 -3.37
C LYS A 174 4.18 16.19 -3.80
N GLN A 175 5.13 16.39 -2.89
CA GLN A 175 6.38 17.10 -3.19
C GLN A 175 7.21 16.37 -4.24
N THR A 176 7.19 15.04 -4.24
CA THR A 176 7.90 14.22 -5.24
C THR A 176 7.32 14.43 -6.64
N ILE A 177 5.99 14.38 -6.77
CA ILE A 177 5.30 14.66 -8.04
C ILE A 177 5.59 16.07 -8.53
N ILE A 178 5.44 17.09 -7.66
CA ILE A 178 5.73 18.49 -8.00
C ILE A 178 7.22 18.65 -8.39
N GLY A 179 8.11 17.91 -7.73
CA GLY A 179 9.55 17.88 -8.03
C GLY A 179 9.85 17.44 -9.46
N TYR A 180 9.19 16.38 -9.95
CA TYR A 180 9.35 15.95 -11.35
C TYR A 180 8.92 17.03 -12.34
N PHE A 181 7.79 17.69 -12.09
CA PHE A 181 7.34 18.79 -12.95
C PHE A 181 8.31 19.98 -12.96
N LYS A 182 8.85 20.35 -11.80
CA LYS A 182 9.86 21.42 -11.69
C LYS A 182 11.15 21.08 -12.45
N GLN A 183 11.66 19.86 -12.29
CA GLN A 183 12.85 19.41 -13.02
C GLN A 183 12.64 19.46 -14.53
N TYR A 184 11.47 19.03 -15.01
CA TYR A 184 11.14 19.10 -16.42
C TYR A 184 11.04 20.55 -16.94
N ILE A 185 10.41 21.44 -16.16
CA ILE A 185 10.33 22.87 -16.48
C ILE A 185 11.73 23.51 -16.54
N ASP A 186 12.61 23.21 -15.58
CA ASP A 186 13.98 23.74 -15.57
C ASP A 186 14.80 23.20 -16.74
N TRP A 187 14.60 21.93 -17.12
CA TRP A 187 15.18 21.38 -18.34
C TRP A 187 14.69 22.12 -19.59
N ILE A 188 13.37 22.33 -19.75
CA ILE A 188 12.83 23.11 -20.89
C ILE A 188 13.43 24.51 -20.92
N ARG A 189 13.46 25.21 -19.79
CA ARG A 189 14.04 26.57 -19.71
C ARG A 189 15.49 26.58 -20.13
N THR A 190 16.27 25.60 -19.69
CA THR A 190 17.69 25.47 -20.03
C THR A 190 17.88 25.18 -21.52
N SER A 191 17.13 24.23 -22.08
CA SER A 191 17.16 23.91 -23.51
C SER A 191 16.73 25.10 -24.37
N LEU A 192 15.71 25.85 -23.96
CA LEU A 192 15.27 27.05 -24.68
C LEU A 192 16.34 28.17 -24.64
N ALA A 193 17.01 28.34 -23.49
CA ALA A 193 18.04 29.37 -23.31
C ALA A 193 19.36 29.03 -24.02
N LEU A 194 19.76 27.75 -24.07
CA LEU A 194 21.03 27.33 -24.64
C LEU A 194 20.94 26.99 -26.13
N ASP A 195 19.92 26.24 -26.55
CA ASP A 195 19.86 25.71 -27.93
C ASP A 195 18.99 26.56 -28.86
N VAL A 196 18.00 27.29 -28.33
CA VAL A 196 17.06 28.06 -29.15
C VAL A 196 17.37 29.57 -29.14
N ALA A 197 17.79 30.13 -28.00
CA ALA A 197 18.12 31.56 -27.93
C ALA A 197 19.42 31.90 -28.70
N THR A 198 20.32 30.94 -28.88
CA THR A 198 21.52 31.03 -29.74
C THR A 198 21.18 31.08 -31.23
N CYS A 199 20.01 30.60 -31.65
CA CYS A 199 19.51 30.76 -33.02
C CYS A 199 18.97 32.17 -33.30
N LYS A 200 18.67 32.98 -32.28
CA LYS A 200 18.19 34.36 -32.45
C LYS A 200 19.23 35.28 -33.13
N PRO A 201 20.51 35.34 -32.70
CA PRO A 201 21.51 36.12 -33.44
C PRO A 201 21.73 35.61 -34.86
N LEU A 202 21.69 34.28 -35.09
CA LEU A 202 21.80 33.70 -36.44
C LEU A 202 20.63 34.09 -37.35
N SER A 203 19.39 33.95 -36.88
CA SER A 203 18.18 34.40 -37.59
C SER A 203 18.25 35.89 -37.88
N ASN A 204 18.65 36.70 -36.91
CA ASN A 204 18.73 38.15 -37.07
C ASN A 204 19.82 38.55 -38.09
N ILE A 205 20.94 37.81 -38.17
CA ILE A 205 21.97 38.01 -39.20
C ILE A 205 21.43 37.63 -40.58
N VAL A 206 20.73 36.50 -40.71
CA VAL A 206 20.14 36.08 -41.99
C VAL A 206 19.06 37.06 -42.44
N ASP A 207 18.15 37.48 -41.55
CA ASP A 207 17.14 38.50 -41.84
C ASP A 207 17.78 39.84 -42.22
N THR A 208 18.85 40.24 -41.52
CA THR A 208 19.59 41.47 -41.87
C THR A 208 20.28 41.34 -43.22
N ALA A 209 20.87 40.18 -43.52
CA ALA A 209 21.51 39.92 -44.82
C ALA A 209 20.48 39.86 -45.95
N GLU A 210 19.30 39.30 -45.71
CA GLU A 210 18.18 39.28 -46.65
C GLU A 210 17.66 40.70 -46.88
N ILE A 211 17.42 41.48 -45.81
CA ILE A 211 17.01 42.88 -45.94
C ILE A 211 18.05 43.67 -46.71
N LEU A 212 19.34 43.58 -46.37
CA LEU A 212 20.41 44.29 -47.07
C LEU A 212 20.55 43.81 -48.53
N GLY A 213 20.49 42.51 -48.80
CA GLY A 213 20.57 41.95 -50.14
C GLY A 213 19.39 42.36 -51.03
N CYS A 214 18.17 42.20 -50.52
CA CYS A 214 16.96 42.50 -51.26
C CYS A 214 16.72 44.01 -51.42
N SER A 215 16.88 44.81 -50.36
CA SER A 215 16.58 46.24 -50.43
C SER A 215 17.74 47.11 -50.92
N PHE A 216 18.99 46.73 -50.65
CA PHE A 216 20.14 47.57 -51.03
C PHE A 216 20.77 47.13 -52.34
N LEU A 217 20.87 45.82 -52.61
CA LEU A 217 21.50 45.32 -53.84
C LEU A 217 20.47 45.09 -54.95
N LEU A 218 19.40 44.33 -54.68
CA LEU A 218 18.43 43.97 -55.71
C LEU A 218 17.50 45.13 -56.10
N ASP A 219 17.09 45.96 -55.14
CA ASP A 219 16.23 47.12 -55.42
C ASP A 219 17.02 48.32 -56.02
N SER A 220 18.32 48.46 -55.69
CA SER A 220 19.17 49.54 -56.22
C SER A 220 19.78 49.19 -57.59
N MET A 221 20.04 47.91 -57.89
CA MET A 221 20.51 47.48 -59.20
C MET A 221 19.33 47.27 -60.17
N ASN A 222 19.03 48.28 -60.97
CA ASN A 222 18.20 48.07 -62.16
C ASN A 222 18.86 46.99 -63.05
N THR A 223 18.06 46.13 -63.69
CA THR A 223 18.49 45.08 -64.66
C THR A 223 19.52 45.60 -65.66
N PHE A 224 19.44 46.90 -66.01
CA PHE A 224 20.44 47.60 -66.82
C PHE A 224 21.87 47.53 -66.25
N TRP A 225 22.08 47.89 -64.97
CA TRP A 225 23.40 47.92 -64.34
C TRP A 225 23.97 46.51 -64.12
N PHE A 226 23.10 45.54 -63.82
CA PHE A 226 23.49 44.15 -63.71
C PHE A 226 23.94 43.60 -65.08
N GLY A 227 23.21 43.91 -66.15
CA GLY A 227 23.56 43.53 -67.52
C GLY A 227 24.88 44.13 -67.99
N LEU A 228 25.14 45.42 -67.71
CA LEU A 228 26.40 46.09 -68.04
C LEU A 228 27.58 45.50 -67.25
N GLY A 229 27.39 45.24 -65.96
CA GLY A 229 28.40 44.62 -65.09
C GLY A 229 28.78 43.21 -65.57
N CYS A 230 27.80 42.33 -65.77
CA CYS A 230 28.03 40.97 -66.28
C CYS A 230 28.68 41.00 -67.67
N SER A 231 28.20 41.85 -68.59
CA SER A 231 28.78 41.97 -69.92
C SER A 231 30.25 42.39 -69.86
N THR A 232 30.60 43.34 -68.99
CA THR A 232 31.99 43.81 -68.81
C THR A 232 32.88 42.72 -68.23
N LEU A 233 32.37 41.96 -67.25
CA LEU A 233 33.08 40.83 -66.63
C LEU A 233 33.42 39.72 -67.62
N PHE A 234 32.56 39.43 -68.59
CA PHE A 234 32.84 38.45 -69.65
C PHE A 234 33.63 39.02 -70.83
N LEU A 235 33.47 40.31 -71.15
CA LEU A 235 34.23 40.96 -72.23
C LEU A 235 35.72 41.11 -71.91
N LEU A 236 36.08 41.44 -70.66
CA LEU A 236 37.49 41.59 -70.26
C LEU A 236 38.35 40.34 -70.55
N PRO A 237 37.99 39.11 -70.11
CA PRO A 237 38.74 37.91 -70.45
C PRO A 237 38.66 37.58 -71.94
N SER A 238 37.52 37.86 -72.60
CA SER A 238 37.37 37.65 -74.05
C SER A 238 38.36 38.51 -74.86
N ILE A 239 38.48 39.81 -74.55
CA ILE A 239 39.42 40.71 -75.22
C ILE A 239 40.87 40.26 -74.97
N ILE A 240 41.22 39.84 -73.75
CA ILE A 240 42.57 39.33 -73.44
C ILE A 240 42.89 38.10 -74.30
N LEU A 241 41.95 37.16 -74.42
CA LEU A 241 42.10 35.99 -75.29
C LEU A 241 42.20 36.38 -76.77
N SER A 242 41.36 37.30 -77.25
CA SER A 242 41.40 37.79 -78.63
C SER A 242 42.74 38.47 -78.95
N VAL A 243 43.30 39.28 -78.06
CA VAL A 243 44.61 39.94 -78.26
C VAL A 243 45.75 38.92 -78.27
N LYS A 244 45.69 37.89 -77.41
CA LYS A 244 46.67 36.80 -77.41
C LYS A 244 46.61 35.99 -78.70
N LEU A 245 45.40 35.67 -79.18
CA LEU A 245 45.16 34.98 -80.45
C LEU A 245 45.60 35.83 -81.65
N ALA A 246 45.31 37.14 -81.67
CA ALA A 246 45.72 38.03 -82.75
C ALA A 246 47.26 38.10 -82.89
N LYS A 247 47.98 38.04 -81.77
CA LYS A 247 49.46 37.97 -81.77
C LYS A 247 49.98 36.61 -82.26
N PHE A 248 49.22 35.54 -82.07
CA PHE A 248 49.51 34.21 -82.61
C PHE A 248 49.21 34.14 -84.11
N TYR A 249 48.10 34.72 -84.56
CA TYR A 249 47.67 34.78 -85.95
C TYR A 249 48.63 35.61 -86.81
N ARG A 250 49.14 36.75 -86.31
CA ARG A 250 50.13 37.59 -87.02
C ARG A 250 51.54 36.97 -87.10
N ARG A 251 51.78 35.82 -86.46
CA ARG A 251 53.03 35.06 -86.57
C ARG A 251 52.89 33.82 -87.45
N MET A 252 51.66 33.53 -87.88
CA MET A 252 51.32 32.45 -88.82
C MET A 252 51.17 33.05 -90.23
N ASP A 253 52.20 33.76 -90.67
CA ASP A 253 52.37 34.23 -92.05
C ASP A 253 53.83 33.94 -92.45
N THR A 254 54.16 32.65 -92.44
CA THR A 254 55.39 32.08 -93.02
C THR A 254 54.97 30.85 -93.82
N GLU A 255 54.67 31.11 -95.09
CA GLU A 255 54.78 30.25 -96.28
C GLU A 255 54.36 28.77 -96.19
N ASP A 256 53.29 28.45 -96.94
CA ASP A 256 53.25 27.23 -97.75
C ASP A 256 53.12 27.66 -99.23
N VAL A 257 54.22 28.18 -99.82
CA VAL A 257 54.44 28.10 -101.28
C VAL A 257 55.20 26.79 -101.51
N TYR A 258 54.58 25.84 -102.19
CA TYR A 258 55.29 24.75 -102.84
C TYR A 258 55.45 25.12 -104.32
N ASP A 259 56.70 25.42 -104.72
CA ASP A 259 57.09 25.51 -106.13
C ASP A 259 57.02 24.12 -106.78
N ASP A 260 56.51 24.10 -108.00
CA ASP A 260 56.51 22.97 -108.93
C ASP A 260 57.94 22.50 -109.23
N ASP A 261 58.19 21.19 -109.12
CA ASP A 261 59.30 20.56 -109.85
C ASP A 261 58.81 19.34 -110.63
N ILE A 262 59.02 19.45 -111.94
CA ILE A 262 58.60 18.55 -113.01
C ILE A 262 59.51 17.31 -113.03
N GLY A 263 58.90 16.11 -112.99
CA GLY A 263 59.58 14.84 -113.20
C GLY A 263 58.70 13.88 -114.00
N ASN A 264 58.71 14.04 -115.32
CA ASN A 264 57.96 13.23 -116.29
C ASN A 264 58.62 11.86 -116.50
N TRP A 265 57.92 10.74 -116.22
CA TRP A 265 58.16 9.42 -116.85
C TRP A 265 56.88 8.56 -116.85
N ASN A 266 56.35 8.39 -118.07
CA ASN A 266 55.24 7.56 -118.59
C ASN A 266 53.85 8.19 -118.70
#